data_AF-A0A965ZL71-F1
#
_entry.id   AF-A0A965ZL71-F1
#
_cell.length_a   1.000
_cell.length_b   1.000
_cell.length_c   1.000
_cell.angle_alpha   90.00
_cell.angle_beta   90.00
_cell.angle_gamma   90.00
#
_symmetry.space_group_name_H-M   'P 1'
#
loop_
_entity.id
_entity.type
_entity.pdbx_description
1 polymer ?
#
loop_
_entity_poly.entity_id
_entity_poly.type
_entity_poly.pdbx_seq_one_letter_code
_entity_poly.pdbx_strand_id
1 'polypeptide(L)'
;MENISDLRRALQKCINDSRAHYSIEGLSESGKIREMVKQIDSPFWKELEPLENFFVFEISPAVREKAPAPVVVSAYCTALRELTTDWWGLPAGTPTQSSLNLMAQPEIQKGLAKLLTDKTSLHYVDGEARSYSEIYHFEVSDLAAGFLIKMSGGTYDAYGDVQEREKVKNQLKEKFVNN
;
A
#
# COMPACT_ATOMS: atom_id res chain seq x y z
N MET A 1 14.69 -10.17 22.86
CA MET A 1 15.29 -10.00 21.52
C MET A 1 15.02 -11.19 20.60
N GLU A 2 14.93 -12.43 21.11
CA GLU A 2 14.65 -13.63 20.30
C GLU A 2 13.33 -13.53 19.50
N ASN A 3 12.25 -13.05 20.14
CA ASN A 3 10.94 -12.89 19.50
C ASN A 3 10.90 -11.92 18.30
N ILE A 4 11.71 -10.85 18.32
CA ILE A 4 11.77 -9.88 17.20
C ILE A 4 12.52 -10.48 16.00
N SER A 5 13.59 -11.23 16.27
CA SER A 5 14.36 -11.89 15.20
C SER A 5 13.52 -12.94 14.47
N ASP A 6 12.76 -13.75 15.22
CA ASP A 6 11.87 -14.75 14.63
C ASP A 6 10.68 -14.11 13.89
N LEU A 7 10.15 -13.00 14.40
CA LEU A 7 9.13 -12.22 13.71
C LEU A 7 9.65 -11.70 12.37
N ARG A 8 10.85 -11.09 12.33
CA ARG A 8 11.46 -10.63 11.06
C ARG A 8 11.66 -11.78 10.07
N ARG A 9 12.08 -12.96 10.54
CA ARG A 9 12.22 -14.13 9.67
C ARG A 9 10.88 -14.55 9.04
N ALA A 10 9.81 -14.55 9.82
CA ALA A 10 8.46 -14.84 9.32
C ALA A 10 7.97 -13.76 8.34
N LEU A 11 8.21 -12.49 8.64
CA LEU A 11 7.85 -11.36 7.78
C LEU A 11 8.61 -11.37 6.45
N GLN A 12 9.90 -11.70 6.47
CA GLN A 12 10.69 -11.83 5.24
C GLN A 12 10.13 -12.92 4.32
N LYS A 13 9.61 -14.00 4.89
CA LYS A 13 8.94 -15.04 4.11
C LYS A 13 7.60 -14.54 3.54
N CYS A 14 6.81 -13.80 4.30
CA CYS A 14 5.62 -13.11 3.77
C CYS A 14 5.94 -12.14 2.62
N ILE A 15 7.00 -11.35 2.74
CA ILE A 15 7.47 -10.42 1.69
C ILE A 15 7.88 -11.18 0.41
N ASN A 16 8.46 -12.36 0.55
CA ASN A 16 8.82 -13.18 -0.60
C ASN A 16 7.58 -13.80 -1.24
N ASP A 17 6.68 -14.36 -0.42
CA ASP A 17 5.42 -14.98 -0.85
C ASP A 17 4.49 -13.95 -1.51
N SER A 18 4.51 -12.68 -1.07
CA SER A 18 3.63 -11.62 -1.57
C SER A 18 3.83 -11.27 -3.05
N ARG A 19 4.93 -11.74 -3.65
CA ARG A 19 5.22 -11.62 -5.09
C ARG A 19 4.39 -12.59 -5.94
N ALA A 20 3.92 -13.67 -5.35
CA ALA A 20 3.07 -14.68 -6.00
C ALA A 20 1.65 -14.72 -5.42
N HIS A 21 1.44 -14.15 -4.22
CA HIS A 21 0.16 -14.12 -3.54
C HIS A 21 -0.22 -12.68 -3.18
N TYR A 22 -1.35 -12.20 -3.70
CA TYR A 22 -1.72 -10.77 -3.64
C TYR A 22 -2.73 -10.45 -2.54
N SER A 23 -2.84 -11.33 -1.56
CA SER A 23 -3.70 -11.16 -0.40
C SER A 23 -3.08 -11.85 0.81
N ILE A 24 -3.50 -11.44 2.01
CA ILE A 24 -2.98 -11.96 3.27
C ILE A 24 -3.30 -13.45 3.44
N GLU A 25 -4.47 -13.89 2.95
CA GLU A 25 -4.92 -15.28 3.01
C GLU A 25 -3.99 -16.22 2.23
N GLY A 26 -3.29 -15.71 1.21
CA GLY A 26 -2.31 -16.47 0.45
C GLY A 26 -0.92 -16.57 1.10
N LEU A 27 -0.67 -15.86 2.20
CA LEU A 27 0.65 -15.82 2.83
C LEU A 27 0.83 -16.94 3.87
N SER A 28 1.85 -17.77 3.66
CA SER A 28 2.06 -19.00 4.43
C SER A 28 2.36 -18.78 5.92
N GLU A 29 3.00 -17.67 6.28
CA GLU A 29 3.39 -17.34 7.66
C GLU A 29 2.37 -16.45 8.40
N SER A 30 1.26 -16.08 7.76
CA SER A 30 0.28 -15.14 8.33
C SER A 30 -0.24 -15.56 9.71
N GLY A 31 -0.55 -16.85 9.90
CA GLY A 31 -0.97 -17.40 11.18
C GLY A 31 0.12 -17.33 12.27
N LYS A 32 1.37 -17.63 11.90
CA LYS A 32 2.50 -17.58 12.85
C LYS A 32 2.80 -16.16 13.30
N ILE A 33 2.80 -15.21 12.37
CA ILE A 33 2.97 -13.78 12.67
C ILE A 33 1.86 -13.31 13.62
N ARG A 34 0.60 -13.67 13.35
CA ARG A 34 -0.53 -13.30 14.20
C ARG A 34 -0.35 -13.77 15.64
N GLU A 35 0.17 -14.98 15.86
CA GLU A 35 0.44 -15.46 17.22
C GLU A 35 1.66 -14.80 17.87
N MET A 36 2.73 -14.56 17.11
CA MET A 36 3.92 -13.86 17.62
C MET A 36 3.60 -12.45 18.09
N VAL A 37 2.87 -11.65 17.31
CA VAL A 37 2.59 -10.25 17.65
C VAL A 37 1.67 -10.10 18.86
N LYS A 38 0.85 -11.11 19.18
CA LYS A 38 0.06 -11.13 20.42
C LYS A 38 0.91 -11.27 21.69
N GLN A 39 2.12 -11.82 21.56
CA GLN A 39 3.02 -12.09 22.68
C GLN A 39 4.06 -10.98 22.91
N ILE A 40 4.04 -9.93 22.09
CA ILE A 40 5.01 -8.83 22.17
C ILE A 40 4.30 -7.58 22.72
N ASP A 41 4.56 -7.27 23.98
CA ASP A 41 3.96 -6.13 24.69
C ASP A 41 4.64 -4.78 24.38
N SER A 42 5.87 -4.81 23.85
CA SER A 42 6.61 -3.60 23.49
C SER A 42 6.19 -3.05 22.11
N PRO A 43 6.41 -1.76 21.81
CA PRO A 43 6.12 -1.17 20.49
C PRO A 43 7.13 -1.63 19.43
N PHE A 44 7.10 -2.92 19.12
CA PHE A 44 8.05 -3.60 18.26
C PHE A 44 8.07 -3.07 16.82
N TRP A 45 6.98 -2.44 16.38
CA TRP A 45 6.89 -1.76 15.09
C TRP A 45 7.93 -0.65 14.92
N LYS A 46 8.53 -0.12 16.00
CA LYS A 46 9.66 0.83 15.93
C LYS A 46 10.97 0.18 15.48
N GLU A 47 11.06 -1.14 15.63
CA GLU A 47 12.22 -1.92 15.23
C GLU A 47 12.03 -2.53 13.83
N LEU A 48 10.81 -2.55 13.29
CA LEU A 48 10.52 -3.11 11.98
C LEU A 48 10.68 -2.07 10.87
N GLU A 49 11.10 -2.52 9.70
CA GLU A 49 11.07 -1.72 8.48
C GLU A 49 9.62 -1.41 8.06
N PRO A 50 9.38 -0.34 7.27
CA PRO A 50 8.01 0.03 6.88
C PRO A 50 7.24 -1.09 6.16
N LEU A 51 7.89 -1.83 5.25
CA LEU A 51 7.23 -2.95 4.56
C LEU A 51 6.91 -4.11 5.51
N GLU A 52 7.79 -4.41 6.47
CA GLU A 52 7.53 -5.39 7.52
C GLU A 52 6.33 -4.98 8.37
N ASN A 53 6.26 -3.70 8.75
CA ASN A 53 5.12 -3.14 9.45
C ASN A 53 3.81 -3.25 8.67
N PHE A 54 3.83 -3.08 7.34
CA PHE A 54 2.64 -3.25 6.50
C PHE A 54 2.04 -4.65 6.67
N PHE A 55 2.85 -5.70 6.57
CA PHE A 55 2.36 -7.07 6.72
C PHE A 55 1.83 -7.33 8.14
N VAL A 56 2.51 -6.82 9.18
CA VAL A 56 1.99 -6.91 10.56
C VAL A 56 0.61 -6.27 10.68
N PHE A 57 0.43 -5.08 10.13
CA PHE A 57 -0.82 -4.31 10.24
C PHE A 57 -1.97 -4.95 9.46
N GLU A 58 -1.69 -5.54 8.29
CA GLU A 58 -2.69 -6.26 7.51
C GLU A 58 -3.05 -7.63 8.14
N ILE A 59 -2.06 -8.35 8.72
CA ILE A 59 -2.29 -9.64 9.39
C ILE A 59 -3.02 -9.47 10.74
N SER A 60 -2.73 -8.38 11.44
CA SER A 60 -3.23 -8.10 12.79
C SER A 60 -3.71 -6.64 12.94
N PRO A 61 -4.95 -6.33 12.52
CA PRO A 61 -5.53 -4.98 12.60
C PRO A 61 -5.48 -4.34 13.99
N ALA A 62 -5.58 -5.14 15.06
CA ALA A 62 -5.48 -4.66 16.43
C ALA A 62 -4.10 -4.05 16.77
N VAL A 63 -3.04 -4.43 16.05
CA VAL A 63 -1.72 -3.80 16.16
C VAL A 63 -1.70 -2.47 15.41
N ARG A 64 -2.30 -2.43 14.21
CA ARG A 64 -2.45 -1.20 13.41
C ARG A 64 -3.16 -0.09 14.18
N GLU A 65 -4.22 -0.43 14.91
CA GLU A 65 -4.99 0.51 15.74
C GLU A 65 -4.20 1.11 16.91
N LYS A 66 -3.17 0.39 17.40
CA LYS A 66 -2.30 0.85 18.50
C LYS A 66 -1.08 1.62 18.01
N ALA A 67 -0.68 1.43 16.75
CA ALA A 67 0.51 2.05 16.18
C ALA A 67 0.26 3.55 15.90
N PRO A 68 1.27 4.42 16.08
CA PRO A 68 1.14 5.83 15.73
C PRO A 68 0.85 6.03 14.23
N ALA A 69 -0.02 6.98 13.90
CA ALA A 69 -0.41 7.26 12.51
C ALA A 69 0.78 7.42 11.54
N PRO A 70 1.88 8.12 11.88
CA PRO A 70 3.03 8.22 10.97
C PRO A 70 3.68 6.89 10.62
N VAL A 71 3.68 5.91 11.54
CA VAL A 71 4.23 4.56 11.30
C VAL A 71 3.32 3.81 10.34
N VAL A 72 2.01 3.88 10.56
CA VAL A 72 1.01 3.23 9.69
C VAL A 72 1.04 3.82 8.28
N VAL A 73 1.03 5.16 8.16
CA VAL A 73 1.14 5.86 6.86
C VAL A 73 2.43 5.47 6.14
N SER A 74 3.56 5.45 6.85
CA SER A 74 4.84 5.03 6.25
C SER A 74 4.78 3.59 5.75
N ALA A 75 4.16 2.68 6.49
CA ALA A 75 4.04 1.28 6.10
C ALA A 75 3.24 1.10 4.81
N TYR A 76 2.04 1.68 4.73
CA TYR A 76 1.20 1.58 3.52
C TYR A 76 1.84 2.29 2.32
N CYS A 77 2.42 3.47 2.47
CA CYS A 77 3.05 4.17 1.35
C CYS A 77 4.32 3.49 0.86
N THR A 78 5.07 2.79 1.74
CA THR A 78 6.16 1.93 1.30
C THR A 78 5.62 0.69 0.58
N ALA A 79 4.62 0.01 1.13
CA ALA A 79 4.01 -1.15 0.49
C ALA A 79 3.42 -0.82 -0.89
N LEU A 80 2.82 0.36 -1.06
CA LEU A 80 2.30 0.82 -2.36
C LEU A 80 3.38 0.85 -3.46
N ARG A 81 4.62 1.18 -3.08
CA ARG A 81 5.76 1.24 -4.01
C ARG A 81 6.42 -0.12 -4.23
N GLU A 82 6.48 -0.94 -3.20
CA GLU A 82 7.32 -2.15 -3.19
C GLU A 82 6.57 -3.44 -3.53
N LEU A 83 5.25 -3.50 -3.31
CA LEU A 83 4.44 -4.67 -3.63
C LEU A 83 3.94 -4.62 -5.08
N THR A 84 3.62 -5.80 -5.60
CA THR A 84 2.98 -5.91 -6.92
C THR A 84 1.64 -5.19 -6.91
N THR A 85 1.27 -4.66 -8.07
CA THR A 85 0.11 -3.79 -8.19
C THR A 85 -1.21 -4.51 -7.90
N ASP A 86 -1.23 -5.84 -8.04
CA ASP A 86 -2.36 -6.71 -7.73
C ASP A 86 -2.84 -6.61 -6.27
N TRP A 87 -1.97 -6.22 -5.34
CA TRP A 87 -2.36 -5.93 -3.96
C TRP A 87 -3.34 -4.75 -3.84
N TRP A 88 -3.32 -3.84 -4.80
CA TRP A 88 -3.99 -2.54 -4.74
C TRP A 88 -5.16 -2.44 -5.72
N GLY A 89 -5.11 -3.20 -6.82
CA GLY A 89 -6.04 -3.10 -7.94
C GLY A 89 -5.67 -1.98 -8.91
N LEU A 90 -6.57 -1.67 -9.85
CA LEU A 90 -6.35 -0.63 -10.87
C LEU A 90 -6.56 0.78 -10.29
N PRO A 91 -5.85 1.82 -10.78
CA PRO A 91 -6.07 3.22 -10.38
C PRO A 91 -7.52 3.72 -10.50
N ALA A 92 -8.24 3.30 -11.55
CA ALA A 92 -9.66 3.60 -11.77
C ALA A 92 -10.60 2.44 -11.37
N GLY A 93 -10.06 1.39 -10.73
CA GLY A 93 -10.77 0.16 -10.46
C GLY A 93 -11.54 0.12 -9.14
N THR A 94 -12.14 -1.04 -8.91
CA THR A 94 -12.66 -1.42 -7.60
C THR A 94 -11.48 -1.64 -6.65
N PRO A 95 -11.45 -1.02 -5.46
CA PRO A 95 -10.34 -1.18 -4.52
C PRO A 95 -10.32 -2.60 -3.97
N THR A 96 -9.12 -3.16 -3.81
CA THR A 96 -8.91 -4.38 -3.03
C THR A 96 -9.14 -4.13 -1.53
N GLN A 97 -9.15 -5.19 -0.72
CA GLN A 97 -9.25 -5.04 0.73
C GLN A 97 -8.08 -4.21 1.30
N SER A 98 -6.84 -4.41 0.82
CA SER A 98 -5.69 -3.61 1.26
C SER A 98 -5.79 -2.14 0.84
N SER A 99 -6.39 -1.85 -0.32
CA SER A 99 -6.70 -0.48 -0.73
C SER A 99 -7.77 0.18 0.13
N LEU A 100 -8.82 -0.57 0.51
CA LEU A 100 -9.83 -0.08 1.47
C LEU A 100 -9.19 0.20 2.83
N ASN A 101 -8.32 -0.70 3.30
CA ASN A 101 -7.60 -0.51 4.56
C ASN A 101 -6.70 0.72 4.48
N LEU A 102 -5.93 0.90 3.41
CA LEU A 102 -5.10 2.09 3.17
C LEU A 102 -5.95 3.37 3.24
N MET A 103 -7.05 3.45 2.49
CA MET A 103 -7.88 4.66 2.43
C MET A 103 -8.60 4.97 3.75
N ALA A 104 -8.79 3.97 4.62
CA ALA A 104 -9.35 4.17 5.95
C ALA A 104 -8.34 4.75 6.96
N GLN A 105 -7.04 4.80 6.63
CA GLN A 105 -6.04 5.27 7.58
C GLN A 105 -6.07 6.79 7.76
N PRO A 106 -6.05 7.29 9.01
CA PRO A 106 -5.88 8.71 9.27
C PRO A 106 -4.60 9.23 8.63
N GLU A 107 -4.67 10.44 8.05
CA GLU A 107 -3.54 11.16 7.47
C GLU A 107 -2.86 10.49 6.25
N ILE A 108 -3.41 9.40 5.73
CA ILE A 108 -2.85 8.71 4.56
C ILE A 108 -2.73 9.61 3.32
N GLN A 109 -3.58 10.64 3.22
CA GLN A 109 -3.54 11.60 2.12
C GLN A 109 -2.16 12.29 2.01
N LYS A 110 -1.51 12.60 3.14
CA LYS A 110 -0.16 13.20 3.13
C LYS A 110 0.90 12.23 2.60
N GLY A 111 0.75 10.94 2.92
CA GLY A 111 1.62 9.89 2.41
C GLY A 111 1.44 9.68 0.90
N LEU A 112 0.20 9.56 0.45
CA LEU A 112 -0.16 9.45 -0.97
C LEU A 112 0.27 10.66 -1.78
N ALA A 113 0.16 11.88 -1.22
CA ALA A 113 0.58 13.09 -1.90
C ALA A 113 2.08 13.09 -2.27
N LYS A 114 2.93 12.47 -1.43
CA LYS A 114 4.36 12.31 -1.72
C LYS A 114 4.62 11.33 -2.88
N LEU A 115 3.68 10.44 -3.17
CA LEU A 115 3.78 9.45 -4.25
C LEU A 115 3.29 10.01 -5.61
N LEU A 116 2.71 11.21 -5.65
CA LEU A 116 2.23 11.83 -6.89
C LEU A 116 3.34 12.20 -7.89
N THR A 117 4.61 12.09 -7.49
CA THR A 117 5.77 12.23 -8.39
C THR A 117 6.44 10.90 -8.69
N ASP A 118 5.95 9.77 -8.15
CA ASP A 118 6.55 8.46 -8.33
C ASP A 118 6.21 7.89 -9.72
N LYS A 119 7.23 7.83 -10.57
CA LYS A 119 7.16 7.39 -11.97
C LYS A 119 7.44 5.91 -12.16
N THR A 120 7.52 5.16 -11.07
CA THR A 120 7.69 3.70 -11.13
C THR A 120 6.48 3.09 -11.84
N SER A 121 6.73 2.36 -12.94
CA SER A 121 5.69 1.68 -13.69
C SER A 121 4.98 0.63 -12.85
N LEU A 122 3.67 0.53 -13.02
CA LEU A 122 2.88 -0.52 -12.41
C LEU A 122 2.96 -1.79 -13.22
N HIS A 123 3.30 -2.88 -12.54
CA HIS A 123 3.34 -4.21 -13.12
C HIS A 123 2.26 -5.07 -12.47
N TYR A 124 1.38 -5.63 -13.29
CA TYR A 124 0.39 -6.64 -12.92
C TYR A 124 0.85 -7.97 -13.48
N VAL A 125 0.63 -9.05 -12.72
CA VAL A 125 1.20 -10.35 -13.08
C VAL A 125 0.54 -10.93 -14.34
N ASP A 126 -0.78 -10.87 -14.43
CA ASP A 126 -1.53 -11.36 -15.59
C ASP A 126 -2.87 -10.63 -15.81
N GLY A 127 -3.63 -11.10 -16.82
CA GLY A 127 -4.98 -10.63 -17.11
C GLY A 127 -5.07 -9.26 -17.79
N GLU A 128 -6.30 -8.77 -17.88
CA GLU A 128 -6.63 -7.48 -18.54
C GLU A 128 -5.94 -6.30 -17.86
N ALA A 129 -5.71 -6.38 -16.54
CA ALA A 129 -5.02 -5.36 -15.78
C ALA A 129 -3.59 -5.11 -16.28
N ARG A 130 -2.88 -6.19 -16.66
CA ARG A 130 -1.56 -6.09 -17.28
C ARG A 130 -1.62 -5.36 -18.62
N SER A 131 -2.56 -5.75 -19.49
CA SER A 131 -2.75 -5.07 -20.77
C SER A 131 -3.08 -3.59 -20.60
N TYR A 132 -3.94 -3.23 -19.65
CA TYR A 132 -4.23 -1.82 -19.35
C TYR A 132 -3.00 -1.07 -18.86
N SER A 133 -2.20 -1.66 -17.96
CA SER A 133 -0.98 -1.01 -17.49
C SER A 133 0.01 -0.75 -18.64
N GLU A 134 0.14 -1.69 -19.58
CA GLU A 134 1.00 -1.55 -20.75
C GLU A 134 0.47 -0.50 -21.74
N ILE A 135 -0.84 -0.46 -22.01
CA ILE A 135 -1.48 0.49 -22.95
C ILE A 135 -1.46 1.92 -22.40
N TYR A 136 -1.82 2.07 -21.12
CA TYR A 136 -2.01 3.38 -20.50
C TYR A 136 -0.79 3.86 -19.73
N HIS A 137 0.26 3.04 -19.62
CA HIS A 137 1.50 3.32 -18.90
C HIS A 137 1.24 3.75 -17.45
N PHE A 138 0.52 2.93 -16.69
CA PHE A 138 0.21 3.29 -15.31
C PHE A 138 1.48 3.37 -14.47
N GLU A 139 1.50 4.35 -13.58
CA GLU A 139 2.57 4.60 -12.62
C GLU A 139 2.05 4.54 -11.18
N VAL A 140 2.93 4.38 -10.20
CA VAL A 140 2.60 4.52 -8.77
C VAL A 140 1.87 5.84 -8.49
N SER A 141 2.25 6.91 -9.18
CA SER A 141 1.58 8.20 -9.07
C SER A 141 0.12 8.18 -9.53
N ASP A 142 -0.26 7.32 -10.48
CA ASP A 142 -1.66 7.17 -10.92
C ASP A 142 -2.49 6.42 -9.87
N LEU A 143 -1.92 5.38 -9.23
CA LEU A 143 -2.56 4.72 -8.09
C LEU A 143 -2.81 5.69 -6.93
N ALA A 144 -1.78 6.49 -6.58
CA ALA A 144 -1.90 7.48 -5.52
C ALA A 144 -2.97 8.54 -5.84
N ALA A 145 -3.03 9.01 -7.09
CA ALA A 145 -4.06 9.93 -7.55
C ALA A 145 -5.47 9.32 -7.48
N GLY A 146 -5.61 8.08 -7.94
CA GLY A 146 -6.85 7.31 -7.87
C GLY A 146 -7.41 7.23 -6.45
N PHE A 147 -6.57 6.88 -5.47
CA PHE A 147 -6.98 6.84 -4.06
C PHE A 147 -7.35 8.22 -3.52
N LEU A 148 -6.54 9.25 -3.74
CA LEU A 148 -6.83 10.60 -3.26
C LEU A 148 -8.15 11.16 -3.80
N ILE A 149 -8.45 10.89 -5.08
CA ILE A 149 -9.71 11.30 -5.71
C ILE A 149 -10.89 10.51 -5.17
N LYS A 150 -10.74 9.19 -5.02
CA LYS A 150 -11.78 8.32 -4.48
C LYS A 150 -12.14 8.68 -3.05
N MET A 151 -11.14 8.96 -2.21
CA MET A 151 -11.33 9.47 -0.84
C MET A 151 -12.01 10.84 -0.81
N SER A 152 -11.90 11.62 -1.88
CA SER A 152 -12.59 12.91 -2.04
C SER A 152 -13.99 12.79 -2.66
N GLY A 153 -14.48 11.56 -2.90
CA GLY A 153 -15.78 11.29 -3.54
C GLY A 153 -15.80 11.47 -5.06
N GLY A 154 -14.64 11.60 -5.71
CA GLY A 154 -14.51 11.76 -7.15
C GLY A 154 -14.24 10.44 -7.90
N THR A 155 -14.13 10.55 -9.22
CA THR A 155 -13.69 9.46 -10.11
C THR A 155 -12.40 9.88 -10.80
N TYR A 156 -11.40 9.00 -10.80
CA TYR A 156 -10.14 9.21 -11.51
C TYR A 156 -10.19 8.50 -12.85
N ASP A 157 -10.02 9.24 -13.95
CA ASP A 157 -9.89 8.66 -15.28
C ASP A 157 -8.43 8.24 -15.51
N ALA A 158 -8.13 6.98 -15.20
CA ALA A 158 -6.82 6.41 -15.46
C ALA A 158 -6.59 6.16 -16.96
N TYR A 159 -7.66 6.04 -17.75
CA TYR A 159 -7.59 5.68 -19.17
C TYR A 159 -7.50 6.91 -20.09
N GLY A 160 -7.65 8.11 -19.53
CA GLY A 160 -7.46 9.39 -20.21
C GLY A 160 -6.01 9.63 -20.63
N ASP A 161 -5.76 10.72 -21.36
CA ASP A 161 -4.43 11.03 -21.88
C ASP A 161 -3.41 11.30 -20.75
N VAL A 162 -2.13 10.98 -20.99
CA VAL A 162 -1.05 11.17 -20.01
C VAL A 162 -1.01 12.62 -19.51
N GLN A 163 -1.20 13.62 -20.38
CA GLN A 163 -1.17 15.02 -19.99
C GLN A 163 -2.32 15.40 -19.06
N GLU A 164 -3.51 14.82 -19.28
CA GLU A 164 -4.67 15.04 -18.42
C GLU A 164 -4.43 14.44 -17.04
N ARG A 165 -3.89 13.22 -16.97
CA ARG A 165 -3.53 12.58 -15.71
C ARG A 165 -2.45 13.36 -14.96
N GLU A 166 -1.43 13.87 -15.66
CA GLU A 166 -0.40 14.74 -15.05
C GLU A 166 -1.00 16.04 -14.48
N LYS A 167 -1.93 16.67 -15.20
CA LYS A 167 -2.62 17.86 -14.72
C LYS A 167 -3.37 17.58 -13.42
N VAL A 168 -4.11 16.46 -13.36
CA VAL A 168 -4.80 16.02 -12.13
C VAL A 168 -3.81 15.77 -11.00
N LYS A 169 -2.69 15.06 -11.26
CA LYS A 169 -1.65 14.80 -10.26
C LYS A 169 -1.05 16.10 -9.70
N ASN A 170 -0.82 17.10 -10.54
CA ASN A 170 -0.30 18.40 -10.10
C ASN A 170 -1.30 19.18 -9.24
N GLN A 171 -2.58 19.18 -9.60
CA GLN A 171 -3.64 19.78 -8.77
C GLN A 171 -3.75 19.10 -7.39
N LEU A 172 -3.61 17.77 -7.34
CA LEU A 172 -3.60 17.03 -6.08
C LEU A 172 -2.38 17.38 -5.21
N LYS A 173 -1.19 17.55 -5.81
CA LYS A 173 0.01 17.99 -5.08
C LYS A 173 -0.22 19.35 -4.43
N GLU A 174 -0.75 20.32 -5.16
CA GLU A 174 -1.06 21.65 -4.63
C GLU A 174 -2.04 21.58 -3.45
N LYS A 175 -3.05 20.70 -3.55
CA LYS A 175 -4.06 20.53 -2.50
C LYS A 175 -3.51 19.90 -1.21
N PHE A 176 -2.66 18.88 -1.32
CA PHE A 176 -2.27 18.02 -0.18
C PHE A 176 -0.82 18.17 0.30
N VAL A 177 0.05 18.84 -0.46
CA VAL A 177 1.45 19.09 -0.07
C VAL A 177 1.64 20.52 0.45
N ASN A 178 0.88 21.49 -0.07
CA ASN A 178 1.04 22.91 0.27
C ASN A 178 0.06 23.43 1.34
N ASN A 179 -0.80 22.56 1.89
CA ASN A 179 -1.71 22.83 3.00
C ASN A 179 -1.47 21.84 4.15
#